data_AF-D4X447-F1
#
_entry.id   AF-D4X447-F1
#
_cell.length_a   1.000
_cell.length_b   1.000
_cell.length_c   1.000
_cell.angle_alpha   90.00
_cell.angle_beta   90.00
_cell.angle_gamma   90.00
#
_symmetry.space_group_name_H-M   'P 1'
#
loop_
_entity.id
_entity.type
_entity.pdbx_description
1 polymer ?
#
loop_
_entity_poly.entity_id
_entity_poly.type
_entity_poly.pdbx_seq_one_letter_code
_entity_poly.pdbx_strand_id
1 'polypeptide(L)'
;MANGKLQEQAESYTDGQVMEPAFQFRSGVADGQEYRDLMMQTFVEEEMQNRRWQSEPENKWHLLARVFSDRIVTYPVFTNPHAQRYLSTRHGRFATVVYERRVVNTLPDSPDALVSDIELALPWRSSNPCTYGLGFIQELDEVWLGLSRFPTLNTLVVARDGEARIDGNTVRIPEEDIDQIRRAFSREARRIRGYFRQSKSIHVRNALLAPLDPERFPPIVHVAKSGELMEVRLDRGKQSKAAGRAARKATVEAVRTNVETLAAEAPKELLELHAEIERVTLEQMIEKYEDMLQKNLPEPVWQKFFERNIFILTMVFARPVRLLHAQFHARGGGLDGTGAQIGDFLLAEKGFAMAIVEIKRPSSPLLREKAYRNREVFAPDEELSGAVSQVLYQQSKFHENWLFHQSRPELQNSRPEAIKCVVISGVLPTNEMQRQSLEVFRNACKNVEIITFDELLGKLQLLLKHLTPHAPPQLTTPEDDVPF
;
A
#
# COMPACT_ATOMS: atom_id res chain seq x y z
N MET A 1 -48.94 -74.28 18.67
CA MET A 1 -49.35 -72.86 18.68
C MET A 1 -48.10 -72.03 18.95
N ALA A 2 -47.51 -71.49 17.89
CA ALA A 2 -46.23 -70.81 17.94
C ALA A 2 -46.45 -69.30 17.95
N ASN A 3 -45.90 -68.64 18.98
CA ASN A 3 -45.84 -67.20 19.14
C ASN A 3 -44.88 -66.62 18.08
N GLY A 4 -45.43 -66.01 17.02
CA GLY A 4 -44.65 -65.29 16.03
C GLY A 4 -44.37 -63.87 16.50
N LYS A 5 -43.19 -63.63 17.08
CA LYS A 5 -42.60 -62.28 17.13
C LYS A 5 -42.28 -61.89 15.68
N LEU A 6 -43.05 -60.97 15.12
CA LEU A 6 -42.66 -60.22 13.92
C LEU A 6 -41.42 -59.41 14.29
N GLN A 7 -40.27 -59.90 13.82
CA GLN A 7 -39.00 -59.20 13.84
C GLN A 7 -39.07 -58.22 12.67
N GLU A 8 -39.35 -56.94 12.94
CA GLU A 8 -39.20 -55.87 11.96
C GLU A 8 -37.77 -55.95 11.41
N GLN A 9 -37.63 -56.29 10.13
CA GLN A 9 -36.35 -56.20 9.44
C GLN A 9 -35.96 -54.72 9.41
N ALA A 10 -34.90 -54.36 10.12
CA ALA A 10 -34.34 -53.01 10.06
C ALA A 10 -33.91 -52.74 8.61
N GLU A 11 -34.60 -51.82 7.94
CA GLU A 11 -34.19 -51.34 6.62
C GLU A 11 -32.80 -50.71 6.74
N SER A 12 -31.85 -51.18 5.92
CA SER A 12 -30.50 -50.64 5.85
C SER A 12 -30.45 -49.52 4.80
N TYR A 13 -29.93 -48.36 5.17
CA TYR A 13 -29.84 -47.16 4.33
C TYR A 13 -28.42 -46.96 3.79
N THR A 14 -28.33 -46.47 2.55
CA THR A 14 -27.07 -46.08 1.90
C THR A 14 -26.65 -44.66 2.30
N ASP A 15 -25.38 -44.31 2.07
CA ASP A 15 -24.84 -42.95 2.30
C ASP A 15 -25.67 -41.83 1.64
N GLY A 16 -26.24 -42.08 0.46
CA GLY A 16 -27.09 -41.09 -0.22
C GLY A 16 -28.45 -40.92 0.46
N GLN A 17 -29.07 -42.03 0.86
CA GLN A 17 -30.41 -42.01 1.45
C GLN A 17 -30.44 -41.36 2.83
N VAL A 18 -29.37 -41.50 3.63
CA VAL A 18 -29.31 -40.87 4.96
C VAL A 18 -29.13 -39.35 4.92
N MET A 19 -28.83 -38.77 3.75
CA MET A 19 -28.79 -37.32 3.55
C MET A 19 -30.18 -36.71 3.28
N GLU A 20 -31.20 -37.55 3.07
CA GLU A 20 -32.60 -37.16 2.83
C GLU A 20 -33.51 -37.79 3.90
N PRO A 21 -33.51 -37.29 5.14
CA PRO A 21 -34.29 -37.88 6.23
C PRO A 21 -35.79 -37.75 5.97
N ALA A 22 -36.55 -38.80 6.30
CA ALA A 22 -38.00 -38.73 6.31
C ALA A 22 -38.53 -37.82 7.42
N PHE A 23 -39.73 -37.29 7.23
CA PHE A 23 -40.44 -36.49 8.22
C PHE A 23 -41.76 -37.14 8.61
N GLN A 24 -42.09 -37.01 9.88
CA GLN A 24 -43.41 -37.38 10.41
C GLN A 24 -43.91 -36.25 11.30
N PHE A 25 -45.22 -36.20 11.53
CA PHE A 25 -45.78 -35.25 12.49
C PHE A 25 -46.55 -35.92 13.62
N ARG A 26 -46.57 -35.25 14.78
CA ARG A 26 -47.40 -35.62 15.93
C ARG A 26 -48.28 -34.45 16.31
N SER A 27 -49.56 -34.71 16.57
CA SER A 27 -50.49 -33.71 17.09
C SER A 27 -50.47 -33.70 18.61
N GLY A 28 -50.63 -32.52 19.20
CA GLY A 28 -50.78 -32.37 20.64
C GLY A 28 -51.45 -31.06 21.02
N VAL A 29 -51.68 -30.90 22.32
CA VAL A 29 -52.23 -29.68 22.92
C VAL A 29 -51.33 -29.28 24.08
N ALA A 30 -50.85 -28.03 24.07
CA ALA A 30 -50.08 -27.46 25.16
C ALA A 30 -50.73 -26.14 25.57
N ASP A 31 -51.00 -25.96 26.86
CA ASP A 31 -51.61 -24.74 27.42
C ASP A 31 -52.92 -24.32 26.71
N GLY A 32 -53.71 -25.31 26.29
CA GLY A 32 -54.98 -25.09 25.57
C GLY A 32 -54.84 -24.74 24.09
N GLN A 33 -53.62 -24.70 23.55
CA GLN A 33 -53.34 -24.43 22.15
C GLN A 33 -52.93 -25.72 21.42
N GLU A 34 -53.56 -26.01 20.29
CA GLU A 34 -53.13 -27.11 19.42
C GLU A 34 -51.76 -26.82 18.82
N TYR A 35 -50.96 -27.88 18.67
CA TYR A 35 -49.70 -27.84 17.94
C TYR A 35 -49.49 -29.07 17.06
N ARG A 36 -48.52 -28.96 16.14
CA ARG A 36 -47.97 -30.06 15.33
C ARG A 36 -46.46 -30.11 15.53
N ASP A 37 -45.95 -31.24 15.99
CA ASP A 37 -44.52 -31.50 16.09
C ASP A 37 -44.03 -32.13 14.79
N LEU A 38 -43.01 -31.58 14.16
CA LEU A 38 -42.29 -32.15 13.04
C LEU A 38 -41.10 -32.97 13.57
N MET A 39 -41.15 -34.28 13.40
CA MET A 39 -40.11 -35.23 13.76
C MET A 39 -39.26 -35.55 12.53
N MET A 40 -37.94 -35.46 12.66
CA MET A 40 -36.98 -35.77 11.60
C MET A 40 -36.31 -37.12 11.89
N GLN A 41 -36.30 -38.00 10.89
CA GLN A 41 -35.63 -39.29 10.96
C GLN A 41 -34.14 -39.13 11.30
N THR A 42 -33.66 -39.99 12.19
CA THR A 42 -32.27 -40.02 12.64
C THR A 42 -31.63 -41.39 12.34
N PHE A 43 -30.32 -41.41 12.11
CA PHE A 43 -29.60 -42.60 11.67
C PHE A 43 -28.41 -42.92 12.59
N VAL A 44 -28.09 -44.20 12.72
CA VAL A 44 -26.90 -44.70 13.41
C VAL A 44 -26.13 -45.64 12.49
N GLU A 45 -24.79 -45.61 12.58
CA GLU A 45 -23.93 -46.46 11.75
C GLU A 45 -23.89 -47.90 12.32
N GLU A 46 -24.21 -48.86 11.46
CA GLU A 46 -24.24 -50.29 11.74
C GLU A 46 -22.82 -50.86 11.63
N GLU A 47 -22.06 -50.73 12.73
CA GLU A 47 -20.64 -51.12 12.86
C GLU A 47 -19.68 -50.31 11.96
N MET A 48 -18.65 -49.70 12.56
CA MET A 48 -17.74 -48.67 12.01
C MET A 48 -16.94 -49.04 10.73
N GLN A 49 -17.28 -50.11 10.00
CA GLN A 49 -16.50 -50.61 8.86
C GLN A 49 -17.29 -50.80 7.55
N ASN A 50 -18.63 -50.70 7.54
CA ASN A 50 -19.42 -50.99 6.34
C ASN A 50 -20.25 -49.83 5.76
N ARG A 51 -20.21 -48.62 6.34
CA ARG A 51 -21.00 -47.44 5.88
C ARG A 51 -22.48 -47.77 5.64
N ARG A 52 -23.00 -48.71 6.43
CA ARG A 52 -24.41 -49.07 6.45
C ARG A 52 -25.06 -48.34 7.61
N TRP A 53 -26.22 -47.78 7.35
CA TRP A 53 -26.94 -46.97 8.31
C TRP A 53 -28.27 -47.62 8.64
N GLN A 54 -28.68 -47.51 9.89
CA GLN A 54 -30.00 -47.91 10.34
C GLN A 54 -30.75 -46.67 10.80
N SER A 55 -32.02 -46.57 10.42
CA SER A 55 -32.92 -45.59 11.03
C SER A 55 -33.09 -45.94 12.50
N GLU A 56 -32.97 -44.93 13.36
CA GLU A 56 -33.43 -45.07 14.73
C GLU A 56 -34.97 -45.22 14.74
N PRO A 57 -35.53 -45.89 15.77
CA PRO A 57 -36.97 -46.00 15.94
C PRO A 57 -37.63 -44.62 16.06
N GLU A 58 -38.89 -44.49 15.62
CA GLU A 58 -39.62 -43.20 15.56
C GLU A 58 -39.68 -42.44 16.91
N ASN A 59 -39.59 -43.13 18.03
CA ASN A 59 -39.55 -42.50 19.35
C ASN A 59 -38.23 -41.77 19.65
N LYS A 60 -37.18 -42.02 18.87
CA LYS A 60 -35.87 -41.36 18.94
C LYS A 60 -35.61 -40.34 17.83
N TRP A 61 -36.55 -40.18 16.91
CA TRP A 61 -36.46 -39.13 15.89
C TRP A 61 -36.33 -37.76 16.54
N HIS A 62 -35.59 -36.86 15.91
CA HIS A 62 -35.33 -35.53 16.46
C HIS A 62 -36.55 -34.63 16.29
N LEU A 63 -36.99 -33.96 17.36
CA LEU A 63 -38.01 -32.93 17.27
C LEU A 63 -37.41 -31.71 16.59
N LEU A 64 -37.72 -31.51 15.31
CA LEU A 64 -37.13 -30.44 14.52
C LEU A 64 -37.87 -29.11 14.69
N ALA A 65 -39.20 -29.15 14.78
CA ALA A 65 -40.02 -27.99 15.03
C ALA A 65 -41.34 -28.35 15.73
N ARG A 66 -41.89 -27.42 16.51
CA ARG A 66 -43.25 -27.41 17.03
C ARG A 66 -44.00 -26.21 16.46
N VAL A 67 -45.05 -26.47 15.71
CA VAL A 67 -45.85 -25.47 15.01
C VAL A 67 -47.13 -25.21 15.78
N PHE A 68 -47.33 -23.97 16.20
CA PHE A 68 -48.59 -23.43 16.70
C PHE A 68 -49.24 -22.57 15.61
N SER A 69 -50.49 -22.21 15.82
CA SER A 69 -51.21 -21.35 14.89
C SER A 69 -50.62 -19.93 14.78
N ASP A 70 -49.98 -19.43 15.83
CA ASP A 70 -49.41 -18.08 15.95
C ASP A 70 -47.87 -18.02 15.90
N ARG A 71 -47.17 -19.15 16.11
CA ARG A 71 -45.69 -19.20 16.16
C ARG A 71 -45.15 -20.57 15.78
N ILE A 72 -43.89 -20.61 15.35
CA ILE A 72 -43.13 -21.85 15.14
C ILE A 72 -41.95 -21.84 16.10
N VAL A 73 -41.78 -22.91 16.87
CA VAL A 73 -40.60 -23.12 17.72
C VAL A 73 -39.74 -24.19 17.05
N THR A 74 -38.49 -23.86 16.69
CA THR A 74 -37.57 -24.79 16.03
C THR A 74 -36.43 -25.17 16.95
N TYR A 75 -35.84 -26.34 16.68
CA TYR A 75 -34.71 -26.91 17.41
C TYR A 75 -33.58 -27.26 16.44
N PRO A 76 -32.78 -26.26 16.01
CA PRO A 76 -31.87 -26.45 14.89
C PRO A 76 -30.68 -27.37 15.20
N VAL A 77 -30.42 -28.32 14.31
CA VAL A 77 -29.33 -29.31 14.44
C VAL A 77 -28.55 -29.49 13.14
N PHE A 78 -27.38 -30.12 13.22
CA PHE A 78 -26.68 -30.63 12.05
C PHE A 78 -27.24 -31.99 11.62
N THR A 79 -27.62 -32.11 10.34
CA THR A 79 -28.34 -33.30 9.83
C THR A 79 -27.46 -34.30 9.09
N ASN A 80 -26.19 -34.00 8.81
CA ASN A 80 -25.29 -34.91 8.11
C ASN A 80 -24.79 -36.03 9.07
N PRO A 81 -25.22 -37.30 8.90
CA PRO A 81 -24.84 -38.39 9.81
C PRO A 81 -23.36 -38.75 9.76
N HIS A 82 -22.66 -38.41 8.68
CA HIS A 82 -21.22 -38.62 8.54
C HIS A 82 -20.37 -37.63 9.35
N ALA A 83 -20.97 -36.54 9.85
CA ALA A 83 -20.23 -35.51 10.56
C ALA A 83 -20.21 -35.78 12.06
N GLN A 84 -19.06 -35.54 12.72
CA GLN A 84 -18.93 -35.68 14.19
C GLN A 84 -19.93 -34.82 14.98
N ARG A 85 -20.46 -33.77 14.35
CA ARG A 85 -21.44 -32.84 14.92
C ARG A 85 -22.89 -33.25 14.67
N TYR A 86 -23.15 -34.42 14.09
CA TYR A 86 -24.51 -34.89 13.81
C TYR A 86 -25.40 -34.79 15.05
N LEU A 87 -26.61 -34.23 14.88
CA LEU A 87 -27.60 -33.96 15.94
C LEU A 87 -27.17 -32.96 17.04
N SER A 88 -25.96 -32.38 16.97
CA SER A 88 -25.59 -31.27 17.85
C SER A 88 -26.27 -29.97 17.43
N THR A 89 -26.46 -29.05 18.38
CA THR A 89 -27.13 -27.76 18.17
C THR A 89 -26.37 -26.89 17.17
N ARG A 90 -27.08 -26.33 16.19
CA ARG A 90 -26.45 -25.53 15.13
C ARG A 90 -25.86 -24.22 15.64
N HIS A 91 -26.54 -23.57 16.57
CA HIS A 91 -26.22 -22.21 17.04
C HIS A 91 -25.63 -22.21 18.46
N GLY A 92 -24.84 -23.23 18.79
CA GLY A 92 -24.21 -23.36 20.10
C GLY A 92 -25.24 -23.46 21.22
N ARG A 93 -25.24 -22.48 22.14
CA ARG A 93 -26.18 -22.41 23.27
C ARG A 93 -27.63 -22.09 22.87
N PHE A 94 -27.83 -21.53 21.67
CA PHE A 94 -29.15 -21.23 21.14
C PHE A 94 -29.78 -22.50 20.55
N ALA A 95 -30.28 -23.36 21.44
CA ALA A 95 -30.94 -24.60 21.06
C ALA A 95 -32.35 -24.38 20.49
N THR A 96 -32.92 -23.18 20.69
CA THR A 96 -34.29 -22.86 20.32
C THR A 96 -34.37 -21.53 19.56
N VAL A 97 -35.07 -21.57 18.42
CA VAL A 97 -35.41 -20.36 17.65
C VAL A 97 -36.93 -20.31 17.45
N VAL A 98 -37.56 -19.21 17.84
CA VAL A 98 -39.00 -19.00 17.73
C VAL A 98 -39.26 -18.01 16.61
N TYR A 99 -40.15 -18.34 15.68
CA TYR A 99 -40.60 -17.46 14.62
C TYR A 99 -42.06 -17.08 14.86
N GLU A 100 -42.34 -15.79 15.03
CA GLU A 100 -43.72 -15.30 15.13
C GLU A 100 -44.41 -15.34 13.75
N ARG A 101 -45.73 -15.55 13.72
CA ARG A 101 -46.54 -15.49 12.50
C ARG A 101 -47.30 -14.18 12.40
N ARG A 102 -47.46 -13.67 11.17
CA ARG A 102 -48.26 -12.47 10.90
C ARG A 102 -49.77 -12.72 11.01
N VAL A 103 -50.21 -13.94 10.69
CA VAL A 103 -51.61 -14.34 10.68
C VAL A 103 -51.70 -15.73 11.31
N VAL A 104 -52.74 -15.94 12.13
CA VAL A 104 -53.07 -17.24 12.69
C VAL A 104 -53.37 -18.20 11.53
N ASN A 105 -52.58 -19.26 11.39
CA ASN A 105 -52.77 -20.24 10.32
C ASN A 105 -53.46 -21.51 10.84
N THR A 106 -54.20 -22.19 9.97
CA THR A 106 -54.68 -23.55 10.25
C THR A 106 -53.51 -24.51 10.29
N LEU A 107 -53.50 -25.42 11.27
CA LEU A 107 -52.42 -26.39 11.42
C LEU A 107 -52.47 -27.43 10.29
N PRO A 108 -51.35 -27.71 9.61
CA PRO A 108 -51.27 -28.74 8.57
C PRO A 108 -51.61 -30.15 9.09
N ASP A 109 -52.09 -31.00 8.18
CA ASP A 109 -52.59 -32.37 8.44
C ASP A 109 -51.73 -33.47 7.80
N SER A 110 -50.64 -33.12 7.12
CA SER A 110 -49.67 -34.04 6.54
C SER A 110 -48.22 -33.57 6.78
N PRO A 111 -47.23 -34.49 6.79
CA PRO A 111 -45.83 -34.12 6.95
C PRO A 111 -45.35 -33.11 5.89
N ASP A 112 -45.68 -33.32 4.62
CA ASP A 112 -45.26 -32.45 3.51
C ASP A 112 -45.87 -31.04 3.61
N ALA A 113 -47.15 -30.95 4.01
CA ALA A 113 -47.79 -29.67 4.26
C ALA A 113 -47.17 -28.95 5.48
N LEU A 114 -46.76 -29.70 6.52
CA LEU A 114 -46.10 -29.14 7.68
C LEU A 114 -44.70 -28.61 7.38
N VAL A 115 -43.89 -29.35 6.61
CA VAL A 115 -42.58 -28.88 6.12
C VAL A 115 -42.76 -27.62 5.28
N SER A 116 -43.72 -27.62 4.35
CA SER A 116 -43.99 -26.46 3.49
C SER A 116 -44.42 -25.23 4.29
N ASP A 117 -45.31 -25.39 5.29
CA ASP A 117 -45.78 -24.32 6.17
C ASP A 117 -44.66 -23.75 7.05
N ILE A 118 -43.75 -24.60 7.55
CA ILE A 118 -42.56 -24.14 8.28
C ILE A 118 -41.67 -23.32 7.36
N GLU A 119 -41.25 -23.86 6.22
CA GLU A 119 -40.27 -23.20 5.33
C GLU A 119 -40.79 -21.89 4.74
N LEU A 120 -42.09 -21.80 4.46
CA LEU A 120 -42.72 -20.57 3.98
C LEU A 120 -42.76 -19.47 5.06
N ALA A 121 -42.84 -19.85 6.33
CA ALA A 121 -42.89 -18.91 7.45
C ALA A 121 -41.51 -18.38 7.88
N LEU A 122 -40.42 -19.04 7.48
CA LEU A 122 -39.05 -18.64 7.80
C LEU A 122 -38.67 -17.34 7.06
N PRO A 123 -37.82 -16.49 7.66
CA PRO A 123 -37.34 -15.29 7.01
C PRO A 123 -36.60 -15.59 5.71
N TRP A 124 -36.93 -14.83 4.67
CA TRP A 124 -36.44 -15.06 3.31
C TRP A 124 -34.92 -15.18 3.25
N ARG A 125 -34.43 -16.30 2.70
CA ARG A 125 -32.99 -16.59 2.51
C ARG A 125 -32.12 -16.40 3.75
N SER A 126 -32.70 -16.55 4.94
CA SER A 126 -31.96 -16.41 6.20
C SER A 126 -31.85 -17.72 6.96
N SER A 127 -32.66 -18.72 6.61
CA SER A 127 -32.73 -20.00 7.31
C SER A 127 -32.50 -21.19 6.38
N ASN A 128 -31.96 -22.28 6.94
CA ASN A 128 -31.83 -23.55 6.27
C ASN A 128 -33.19 -24.26 6.17
N PRO A 129 -33.44 -25.07 5.13
CA PRO A 129 -34.64 -25.92 5.02
C PRO A 129 -34.73 -26.97 6.14
N CYS A 130 -35.89 -27.62 6.26
CA CYS A 130 -36.12 -28.70 7.22
C CYS A 130 -35.13 -29.86 7.02
N THR A 131 -34.85 -30.25 5.77
CA THR A 131 -33.87 -31.30 5.41
C THR A 131 -32.45 -31.00 5.88
N TYR A 132 -32.13 -29.72 6.06
CA TYR A 132 -30.85 -29.25 6.57
C TYR A 132 -30.91 -28.87 8.06
N GLY A 133 -31.96 -29.28 8.78
CA GLY A 133 -32.03 -29.16 10.23
C GLY A 133 -32.38 -27.77 10.75
N LEU A 134 -32.98 -26.90 9.91
CA LEU A 134 -33.41 -25.55 10.27
C LEU A 134 -32.29 -24.67 10.84
N GLY A 135 -32.67 -23.54 11.45
CA GLY A 135 -31.76 -22.53 11.93
C GLY A 135 -31.24 -21.65 10.80
N PHE A 136 -30.48 -20.63 11.16
CA PHE A 136 -30.00 -19.66 10.19
C PHE A 136 -28.88 -20.21 9.29
N ILE A 137 -28.77 -19.64 8.09
CA ILE A 137 -27.72 -19.98 7.11
C ILE A 137 -26.32 -19.62 7.63
N GLN A 138 -25.28 -20.28 7.10
CA GLN A 138 -23.90 -20.08 7.54
C GLN A 138 -23.43 -18.61 7.40
N GLU A 139 -23.94 -17.88 6.41
CA GLU A 139 -23.61 -16.46 6.22
C GLU A 139 -24.02 -15.57 7.38
N LEU A 140 -24.94 -16.03 8.24
CA LEU A 140 -25.38 -15.32 9.42
C LEU A 140 -24.67 -15.82 10.71
N ASP A 141 -23.66 -16.70 10.63
CA ASP A 141 -22.95 -17.27 11.80
C ASP A 141 -22.52 -16.23 12.85
N GLU A 142 -22.10 -15.06 12.38
CA GLU A 142 -21.69 -13.94 13.23
C GLU A 142 -22.81 -13.37 14.11
N VAL A 143 -24.07 -13.56 13.74
CA VAL A 143 -25.22 -13.12 14.54
C VAL A 143 -25.26 -13.87 15.87
N TRP A 144 -25.22 -15.20 15.87
CA TRP A 144 -25.23 -15.97 17.12
C TRP A 144 -23.90 -15.96 17.84
N LEU A 145 -22.76 -15.82 17.14
CA LEU A 145 -21.47 -15.57 17.79
C LEU A 145 -21.49 -14.25 18.57
N GLY A 146 -22.09 -13.20 18.00
CA GLY A 146 -22.33 -11.93 18.68
C GLY A 146 -23.24 -12.08 19.90
N LEU A 147 -24.39 -12.73 19.73
CA LEU A 147 -25.35 -12.96 20.83
C LEU A 147 -24.80 -13.88 21.93
N SER A 148 -23.90 -14.80 21.61
CA SER A 148 -23.27 -15.71 22.58
C SER A 148 -22.38 -15.00 23.60
N ARG A 149 -22.05 -13.72 23.36
CA ARG A 149 -21.35 -12.86 24.33
C ARG A 149 -22.21 -12.53 25.56
N PHE A 150 -23.53 -12.67 25.45
CA PHE A 150 -24.44 -12.59 26.59
C PHE A 150 -24.57 -13.98 27.23
N PRO A 151 -24.01 -14.21 28.43
CA PRO A 151 -23.83 -15.56 28.96
C PRO A 151 -25.15 -16.28 29.27
N THR A 152 -26.23 -15.55 29.51
CA THR A 152 -27.53 -16.08 29.94
C THR A 152 -28.49 -16.38 28.80
N LEU A 153 -28.20 -15.95 27.57
CA LEU A 153 -29.10 -16.12 26.43
C LEU A 153 -29.02 -17.55 25.86
N ASN A 154 -30.17 -18.16 25.62
CA ASN A 154 -30.27 -19.49 24.99
C ASN A 154 -31.46 -19.64 24.03
N THR A 155 -32.31 -18.63 23.91
CA THR A 155 -33.47 -18.62 23.01
C THR A 155 -33.47 -17.36 22.17
N LEU A 156 -33.63 -17.52 20.85
CA LEU A 156 -33.83 -16.42 19.93
C LEU A 156 -35.29 -16.38 19.48
N VAL A 157 -35.91 -15.22 19.51
CA VAL A 157 -37.21 -14.98 18.90
C VAL A 157 -37.02 -14.02 17.72
N VAL A 158 -37.37 -14.50 16.53
CA VAL A 158 -37.51 -13.68 15.33
C VAL A 158 -38.89 -13.04 15.37
N ALA A 159 -38.91 -11.80 15.83
CA ALA A 159 -40.12 -11.01 16.03
C ALA A 159 -40.60 -10.40 14.71
N ARG A 160 -41.91 -10.18 14.56
CA ARG A 160 -42.44 -9.48 13.38
C ARG A 160 -42.26 -7.98 13.43
N ASP A 161 -42.37 -7.40 14.62
CA ASP A 161 -42.30 -5.97 14.86
C ASP A 161 -41.66 -5.66 16.24
N GLY A 162 -41.50 -4.36 16.49
CA GLY A 162 -40.85 -3.85 17.69
C GLY A 162 -39.35 -3.65 17.54
N GLU A 163 -38.67 -3.48 18.67
CA GLU A 163 -37.24 -3.26 18.74
C GLU A 163 -36.55 -4.50 19.32
N ALA A 164 -35.27 -4.67 18.97
CA ALA A 164 -34.46 -5.72 19.56
C ALA A 164 -34.36 -5.54 21.08
N ARG A 165 -34.70 -6.59 21.83
CA ARG A 165 -34.70 -6.56 23.30
C ARG A 165 -34.33 -7.90 23.91
N ILE A 166 -33.89 -7.86 25.17
CA ILE A 166 -33.58 -9.04 25.96
C ILE A 166 -34.60 -9.16 27.08
N ASP A 167 -35.30 -10.29 27.10
CA ASP A 167 -36.27 -10.68 28.11
C ASP A 167 -35.76 -11.96 28.80
N GLY A 168 -35.03 -11.80 29.90
CA GLY A 168 -34.43 -12.91 30.65
C GLY A 168 -33.34 -13.66 29.87
N ASN A 169 -33.59 -14.92 29.52
CA ASN A 169 -32.72 -15.78 28.70
C ASN A 169 -33.06 -15.72 27.20
N THR A 170 -34.04 -14.90 26.82
CA THR A 170 -34.54 -14.80 25.46
C THR A 170 -34.15 -13.46 24.85
N VAL A 171 -33.64 -13.48 23.63
CA VAL A 171 -33.45 -12.27 22.83
C VAL A 171 -34.51 -12.23 21.74
N ARG A 172 -35.23 -11.13 21.66
CA ARG A 172 -36.17 -10.80 20.58
C ARG A 172 -35.47 -9.91 19.58
N ILE A 173 -35.48 -10.28 18.30
CA ILE A 173 -34.91 -9.50 17.20
C ILE A 173 -35.94 -9.42 16.07
N PRO A 174 -36.29 -8.21 15.60
CA PRO A 174 -37.14 -8.05 14.43
C PRO A 174 -36.59 -8.75 13.19
N GLU A 175 -37.48 -9.35 12.40
CA GLU A 175 -37.11 -10.00 11.13
C GLU A 175 -36.41 -9.02 10.17
N GLU A 176 -36.82 -7.75 10.18
CA GLU A 176 -36.21 -6.71 9.36
C GLU A 176 -34.73 -6.50 9.70
N ASP A 177 -34.37 -6.50 10.98
CA ASP A 177 -32.99 -6.33 11.44
C ASP A 177 -32.11 -7.49 10.97
N ILE A 178 -32.63 -8.72 11.03
CA ILE A 178 -31.95 -9.91 10.51
C ILE A 178 -31.74 -9.79 9.00
N ASP A 179 -32.75 -9.34 8.25
CA ASP A 179 -32.61 -9.13 6.79
C ASP A 179 -31.63 -8.00 6.45
N GLN A 180 -31.61 -6.91 7.24
CA GLN A 180 -30.65 -5.82 7.08
C GLN A 180 -29.21 -6.29 7.29
N ILE A 181 -28.95 -7.06 8.35
CA ILE A 181 -27.64 -7.68 8.63
C ILE A 181 -27.25 -8.61 7.47
N ARG A 182 -28.16 -9.51 7.06
CA ARG A 182 -27.94 -10.43 5.94
C ARG A 182 -27.56 -9.69 4.66
N ARG A 183 -28.29 -8.61 4.32
CA ARG A 183 -28.01 -7.78 3.14
C ARG A 183 -26.67 -7.07 3.26
N ALA A 184 -26.30 -6.58 4.43
CA ALA A 184 -25.01 -5.94 4.67
C ALA A 184 -23.87 -6.93 4.42
N PHE A 185 -23.91 -8.13 5.02
CA PHE A 185 -22.93 -9.18 4.78
C PHE A 185 -22.87 -9.60 3.31
N SER A 186 -24.03 -9.73 2.65
CA SER A 186 -24.11 -10.08 1.22
C SER A 186 -23.54 -9.02 0.28
N ARG A 187 -23.64 -7.74 0.64
CA ARG A 187 -23.02 -6.63 -0.14
C ARG A 187 -21.50 -6.68 0.01
N GLU A 188 -21.00 -6.85 1.22
CA GLU A 188 -19.56 -6.88 1.48
C GLU A 188 -18.91 -8.13 0.87
N ALA A 189 -19.52 -9.30 1.03
CA ALA A 189 -19.05 -10.53 0.40
C ALA A 189 -18.99 -10.43 -1.13
N ARG A 190 -19.92 -9.71 -1.77
CA ARG A 190 -19.87 -9.44 -3.22
C ARG A 190 -18.70 -8.53 -3.59
N ARG A 191 -18.47 -7.45 -2.82
CA ARG A 191 -17.34 -6.54 -3.00
C ARG A 191 -15.99 -7.26 -2.87
N ILE A 192 -15.84 -8.04 -1.80
CA ILE A 192 -14.65 -8.84 -1.51
C ILE A 192 -14.40 -9.87 -2.62
N ARG A 193 -15.42 -10.62 -3.06
CA ARG A 193 -15.27 -11.60 -4.15
C ARG A 193 -14.82 -10.97 -5.47
N GLY A 194 -15.30 -9.77 -5.80
CA GLY A 194 -14.84 -9.02 -6.97
C GLY A 194 -13.34 -8.71 -6.91
N TYR A 195 -12.90 -8.18 -5.77
CA TYR A 195 -11.48 -7.88 -5.51
C TYR A 195 -10.60 -9.15 -5.57
N PHE A 196 -11.01 -10.24 -4.91
CA PHE A 196 -10.26 -11.50 -4.94
C PHE A 196 -10.21 -12.14 -6.32
N ARG A 197 -11.28 -12.05 -7.13
CA ARG A 197 -11.26 -12.56 -8.51
C ARG A 197 -10.23 -11.82 -9.36
N GLN A 198 -10.18 -10.49 -9.24
CA GLN A 198 -9.18 -9.66 -9.91
C GLN A 198 -7.76 -9.98 -9.41
N SER A 199 -7.58 -10.08 -8.08
CA SER A 199 -6.30 -10.42 -7.45
C SER A 199 -5.78 -11.80 -7.87
N LYS A 200 -6.64 -12.83 -7.95
CA LYS A 200 -6.28 -14.16 -8.47
C LYS A 200 -5.82 -14.10 -9.92
N SER A 201 -6.52 -13.35 -10.77
CA SER A 201 -6.13 -13.18 -12.18
C SER A 201 -4.77 -12.49 -12.32
N ILE A 202 -4.51 -11.47 -11.50
CA ILE A 202 -3.22 -10.77 -11.44
C ILE A 202 -2.12 -11.69 -10.92
N HIS A 203 -2.38 -12.47 -9.88
CA HIS A 203 -1.42 -13.43 -9.34
C HIS A 203 -1.02 -14.47 -10.40
N VAL A 204 -2.00 -15.07 -11.09
CA VAL A 204 -1.73 -16.00 -12.22
C VAL A 204 -0.94 -15.30 -13.32
N ARG A 205 -1.29 -14.07 -13.68
CA ARG A 205 -0.53 -13.31 -14.68
C ARG A 205 0.91 -13.08 -14.26
N ASN A 206 1.17 -12.64 -13.03
CA ASN A 206 2.51 -12.28 -12.57
C ASN A 206 3.38 -13.50 -12.26
N ALA A 207 2.81 -14.55 -11.66
CA ALA A 207 3.54 -15.72 -11.23
C ALA A 207 3.77 -16.73 -12.36
N LEU A 208 2.85 -16.80 -13.35
CA LEU A 208 2.92 -17.78 -14.44
C LEU A 208 3.13 -17.12 -15.80
N LEU A 209 2.30 -16.15 -16.19
CA LEU A 209 2.32 -15.64 -17.58
C LEU A 209 3.51 -14.70 -17.87
N ALA A 210 3.83 -13.80 -16.95
CA ALA A 210 4.91 -12.83 -17.11
C ALA A 210 6.31 -13.47 -17.21
N PRO A 211 6.63 -14.56 -16.46
CA PRO A 211 7.85 -15.31 -16.68
C PRO A 211 7.92 -16.05 -18.02
N LEU A 212 6.77 -16.45 -18.58
CA LEU A 212 6.70 -17.21 -19.84
C LEU A 212 6.79 -16.31 -21.07
N ASP A 213 6.13 -15.15 -21.05
CA ASP A 213 6.12 -14.18 -22.15
C ASP A 213 5.93 -12.76 -21.59
N PRO A 214 7.02 -12.10 -21.18
CA PRO A 214 6.96 -10.79 -20.51
C PRO A 214 6.53 -9.65 -21.44
N GLU A 215 6.72 -9.77 -22.76
CA GLU A 215 6.29 -8.73 -23.71
C GLU A 215 4.78 -8.75 -23.89
N ARG A 216 4.18 -9.94 -23.97
CA ARG A 216 2.73 -10.09 -24.11
C ARG A 216 1.99 -9.95 -22.79
N PHE A 217 2.62 -10.35 -21.69
CA PHE A 217 2.01 -10.35 -20.36
C PHE A 217 2.87 -9.61 -19.32
N PRO A 218 3.02 -8.27 -19.44
CA PRO A 218 3.73 -7.50 -18.42
C PRO A 218 3.08 -7.67 -17.04
N PRO A 219 3.87 -7.77 -15.96
CA PRO A 219 3.37 -7.95 -14.60
C PRO A 219 2.60 -6.72 -14.13
N ILE A 220 1.51 -6.93 -13.40
CA ILE A 220 0.58 -5.90 -12.91
C ILE A 220 0.67 -5.84 -11.39
N VAL A 221 0.87 -4.64 -10.82
CA VAL A 221 0.79 -4.43 -9.36
C VAL A 221 -0.45 -3.60 -9.06
N HIS A 222 -1.30 -4.07 -8.15
CA HIS A 222 -2.47 -3.33 -7.66
C HIS A 222 -2.18 -2.76 -6.27
N VAL A 223 -2.56 -1.49 -6.08
CA VAL A 223 -2.61 -0.81 -4.79
C VAL A 223 -4.06 -0.86 -4.32
N ALA A 224 -4.30 -1.32 -3.08
CA ALA A 224 -5.64 -1.25 -2.50
C ALA A 224 -6.07 0.21 -2.28
N LYS A 225 -7.37 0.50 -2.25
CA LYS A 225 -7.89 1.85 -1.96
C LYS A 225 -7.48 2.39 -0.58
N SER A 226 -6.99 1.55 0.33
CA SER A 226 -6.45 1.92 1.65
C SER A 226 -4.94 2.20 1.64
N GLY A 227 -4.29 2.19 0.47
CA GLY A 227 -2.84 2.44 0.37
C GLY A 227 -1.95 1.25 0.77
N GLU A 228 -2.53 0.13 1.23
CA GLU A 228 -1.74 -1.07 1.53
C GLU A 228 -1.25 -1.75 0.25
N LEU A 229 0.07 -1.97 0.18
CA LEU A 229 0.72 -2.82 -0.81
C LEU A 229 0.42 -4.28 -0.48
N MET A 230 -0.70 -4.79 -0.98
CA MET A 230 -1.03 -6.21 -0.82
C MET A 230 -0.35 -7.04 -1.92
N GLU A 231 0.93 -7.37 -1.74
CA GLU A 231 1.54 -8.48 -2.48
C GLU A 231 0.94 -9.78 -1.93
N VAL A 232 -0.11 -10.32 -2.58
CA VAL A 232 -0.64 -11.64 -2.24
C VAL A 232 0.42 -12.69 -2.62
N ARG A 233 1.31 -12.96 -1.66
CA ARG A 233 2.32 -14.03 -1.71
C ARG A 233 1.64 -15.34 -1.39
N LEU A 234 1.43 -16.17 -2.41
CA LEU A 234 1.03 -17.57 -2.24
C LEU A 234 2.22 -18.54 -2.27
N ASP A 235 3.44 -18.07 -2.59
CA ASP A 235 4.63 -18.93 -2.64
C ASP A 235 5.79 -18.44 -1.76
N ARG A 236 6.35 -19.37 -0.98
CA ARG A 236 7.54 -19.22 -0.12
C ARG A 236 8.86 -19.36 -0.91
N GLY A 237 8.96 -18.75 -2.09
CA GLY A 237 10.20 -18.76 -2.90
C GLY A 237 11.09 -17.55 -2.61
N LYS A 238 12.39 -17.76 -2.36
CA LYS A 238 13.37 -16.66 -2.25
C LYS A 238 13.37 -15.85 -3.55
N GLN A 239 12.94 -14.58 -3.48
CA GLN A 239 12.94 -13.67 -4.62
C GLN A 239 14.35 -13.55 -5.23
N SER A 240 14.42 -13.53 -6.57
CA SER A 240 15.64 -13.13 -7.27
C SER A 240 15.91 -11.63 -7.03
N LYS A 241 17.18 -11.21 -7.07
CA LYS A 241 17.56 -9.79 -6.96
C LYS A 241 16.83 -8.90 -7.98
N ALA A 242 16.49 -9.44 -9.15
CA ALA A 242 15.73 -8.77 -10.20
C ALA A 242 14.26 -8.55 -9.81
N ALA A 243 13.60 -9.57 -9.25
CA ALA A 243 12.22 -9.46 -8.75
C ALA A 243 12.12 -8.42 -7.63
N GLY A 244 13.08 -8.40 -6.71
CA GLY A 244 13.14 -7.39 -5.64
C GLY A 244 13.32 -5.95 -6.16
N ARG A 245 14.09 -5.76 -7.25
CA ARG A 245 14.21 -4.43 -7.90
C ARG A 245 12.92 -4.01 -8.59
N ALA A 246 12.25 -4.94 -9.28
CA ALA A 246 10.97 -4.67 -9.93
C ALA A 246 9.88 -4.30 -8.91
N ALA A 247 9.81 -5.01 -7.79
CA ALA A 247 8.88 -4.71 -6.69
C ALA A 247 9.11 -3.30 -6.12
N ARG A 248 10.37 -2.94 -5.81
CA ARG A 248 10.71 -1.59 -5.33
C ARG A 248 10.35 -0.50 -6.34
N LYS A 249 10.59 -0.74 -7.64
CA LYS A 249 10.20 0.20 -8.70
C LYS A 249 8.68 0.39 -8.75
N ALA A 250 7.91 -0.68 -8.60
CA ALA A 250 6.45 -0.62 -8.56
C ALA A 250 5.95 0.14 -7.32
N THR A 251 6.59 -0.01 -6.16
CA THR A 251 6.28 0.79 -4.95
C THR A 251 6.46 2.28 -5.20
N VAL A 252 7.57 2.71 -5.82
CA VAL A 252 7.79 4.12 -6.15
C VAL A 252 6.72 4.63 -7.12
N GLU A 253 6.34 3.83 -8.12
CA GLU A 253 5.29 4.21 -9.08
C GLU A 253 3.91 4.33 -8.43
N ALA A 254 3.61 3.46 -7.46
CA ALA A 254 2.39 3.53 -6.67
C ALA A 254 2.31 4.81 -5.82
N VAL A 255 3.40 5.20 -5.16
CA VAL A 255 3.46 6.48 -4.44
C VAL A 255 3.26 7.63 -5.44
N ARG A 256 3.98 7.60 -6.57
CA ARG A 256 3.91 8.62 -7.63
C ARG A 256 2.49 8.85 -8.15
N THR A 257 1.73 7.77 -8.36
CA THR A 257 0.36 7.83 -8.88
C THR A 257 -0.62 8.45 -7.88
N ASN A 258 -0.31 8.40 -6.58
CA ASN A 258 -1.17 8.90 -5.50
C ASN A 258 -0.67 10.22 -4.88
N VAL A 259 0.36 10.88 -5.43
CA VAL A 259 0.95 12.09 -4.83
C VAL A 259 -0.07 13.20 -4.61
N GLU A 260 -0.97 13.46 -5.56
CA GLU A 260 -1.98 14.52 -5.43
C GLU A 260 -2.97 14.22 -4.30
N THR A 261 -3.38 12.96 -4.13
CA THR A 261 -4.24 12.52 -3.03
C THR A 261 -3.52 12.62 -1.69
N LEU A 262 -2.26 12.16 -1.62
CA LEU A 262 -1.42 12.27 -0.42
C LEU A 262 -1.21 13.74 -0.02
N ALA A 263 -1.03 14.64 -0.99
CA ALA A 263 -0.89 16.07 -0.73
C ALA A 263 -2.17 16.68 -0.13
N ALA A 264 -3.35 16.18 -0.52
CA ALA A 264 -4.63 16.66 0.00
C ALA A 264 -5.01 16.05 1.37
N GLU A 265 -4.75 14.76 1.57
CA GLU A 265 -5.23 14.00 2.72
C GLU A 265 -4.18 13.85 3.84
N ALA A 266 -2.90 13.82 3.50
CA ALA A 266 -1.78 13.58 4.41
C ALA A 266 -0.55 14.47 4.07
N PRO A 267 -0.70 15.81 4.05
CA PRO A 267 0.36 16.72 3.59
C PRO A 267 1.61 16.66 4.46
N LYS A 268 1.47 16.41 5.77
CA LYS A 268 2.60 16.36 6.71
C LYS A 268 3.47 15.13 6.44
N GLU A 269 2.86 13.96 6.30
CA GLU A 269 3.53 12.69 6.01
C GLU A 269 4.22 12.74 4.64
N LEU A 270 3.59 13.36 3.64
CA LEU A 270 4.21 13.55 2.33
C LEU A 270 5.44 14.49 2.40
N LEU A 271 5.38 15.56 3.20
CA LEU A 271 6.52 16.45 3.41
C LEU A 271 7.66 15.76 4.16
N GLU A 272 7.36 14.97 5.19
CA GLU A 272 8.35 14.16 5.92
C GLU A 272 9.03 13.14 4.99
N LEU A 273 8.24 12.44 4.15
CA LEU A 273 8.77 11.52 3.15
C LEU A 273 9.65 12.25 2.12
N HIS A 274 9.21 13.42 1.64
CA HIS A 274 10.00 14.22 0.71
C HIS A 274 11.34 14.63 1.32
N ALA A 275 11.35 15.12 2.57
CA ALA A 275 12.57 15.48 3.28
C ALA A 275 13.50 14.26 3.48
N GLU A 276 12.95 13.09 3.79
CA GLU A 276 13.74 11.86 3.92
C GLU A 276 14.36 11.43 2.59
N ILE A 277 13.61 11.51 1.48
CA ILE A 277 14.12 11.24 0.13
C ILE A 277 15.24 12.22 -0.21
N GLU A 278 15.05 13.52 0.02
CA GLU A 278 16.08 14.53 -0.24
C GLU A 278 17.35 14.25 0.57
N ARG A 279 17.22 13.93 1.86
CA ARG A 279 18.36 13.62 2.73
C ARG A 279 19.14 12.40 2.21
N VAL A 280 18.46 11.29 1.96
CA VAL A 280 19.11 10.03 1.52
C VAL A 280 19.73 10.19 0.13
N THR A 281 19.07 10.91 -0.78
CA THR A 281 19.62 11.15 -2.13
C THR A 281 20.84 12.07 -2.10
N LEU A 282 20.83 13.11 -1.24
CA LEU A 282 21.98 13.98 -1.05
C LEU A 282 23.15 13.24 -0.41
N GLU A 283 22.91 12.39 0.58
CA GLU A 283 23.93 11.55 1.23
C GLU A 283 24.65 10.64 0.22
N GLN A 284 23.91 9.86 -0.57
CA GLN A 284 24.48 8.99 -1.61
C GLN A 284 25.27 9.76 -2.68
N MET A 285 24.84 10.98 -2.97
CA MET A 285 25.52 11.84 -3.94
C MET A 285 26.81 12.43 -3.38
N ILE A 286 26.82 12.84 -2.11
CA ILE A 286 28.02 13.30 -1.40
C ILE A 286 29.05 12.17 -1.38
N GLU A 287 28.65 10.95 -1.01
CA GLU A 287 29.52 9.77 -1.03
C GLU A 287 30.14 9.56 -2.42
N LYS A 288 29.32 9.67 -3.48
CA LYS A 288 29.79 9.56 -4.85
C LYS A 288 30.73 10.71 -5.25
N TYR A 289 30.45 11.93 -4.81
CA TYR A 289 31.30 13.11 -5.07
C TYR A 289 32.67 12.92 -4.42
N GLU A 290 32.71 12.46 -3.17
CA GLU A 290 33.93 12.16 -2.41
C GLU A 290 34.74 11.04 -3.08
N ASP A 291 34.10 9.95 -3.48
CA ASP A 291 34.74 8.86 -4.23
C ASP A 291 35.31 9.35 -5.57
N MET A 292 34.60 10.25 -6.27
CA MET A 292 35.09 10.86 -7.51
C MET A 292 36.28 11.80 -7.26
N LEU A 293 36.29 12.56 -6.17
CA LEU A 293 37.40 13.44 -5.78
C LEU A 293 38.70 12.68 -5.50
N GLN A 294 38.60 11.47 -4.95
CA GLN A 294 39.76 10.61 -4.70
C GLN A 294 40.35 10.01 -5.98
N LYS A 295 39.65 10.15 -7.11
CA LYS A 295 40.05 9.61 -8.42
C LYS A 295 40.55 10.75 -9.30
N ASN A 296 41.61 10.49 -10.05
CA ASN A 296 42.12 11.44 -11.05
C ASN A 296 41.27 11.41 -12.34
N LEU A 297 39.99 11.79 -12.22
CA LEU A 297 39.02 11.73 -13.30
C LEU A 297 39.18 12.93 -14.26
N PRO A 298 39.01 12.71 -15.58
CA PRO A 298 39.13 13.79 -16.56
C PRO A 298 37.89 14.71 -16.55
N GLU A 299 38.06 15.94 -17.02
CA GLU A 299 37.01 16.99 -17.13
C GLU A 299 35.65 16.48 -17.66
N PRO A 300 35.57 15.72 -18.77
CA PRO A 300 34.28 15.27 -19.29
C PRO A 300 33.47 14.38 -18.34
N VAL A 301 34.13 13.70 -17.40
CA VAL A 301 33.45 12.90 -16.36
C VAL A 301 32.81 13.82 -15.33
N TRP A 302 33.51 14.90 -14.94
CA TRP A 302 32.98 15.92 -14.04
C TRP A 302 31.84 16.72 -14.68
N GLN A 303 31.99 17.13 -15.94
CA GLN A 303 30.93 17.79 -16.71
C GLN A 303 29.66 16.93 -16.75
N LYS A 304 29.77 15.64 -17.12
CA LYS A 304 28.62 14.72 -17.10
C LYS A 304 28.02 14.52 -15.70
N PHE A 305 28.84 14.59 -14.66
CA PHE A 305 28.38 14.50 -13.28
C PHE A 305 27.57 15.73 -12.89
N PHE A 306 28.05 16.95 -13.17
CA PHE A 306 27.33 18.19 -12.91
C PHE A 306 26.08 18.34 -13.77
N GLU A 307 26.11 17.92 -15.04
CA GLU A 307 24.93 17.94 -15.92
C GLU A 307 23.78 17.10 -15.35
N ARG A 308 24.11 15.90 -14.83
CA ARG A 308 23.12 15.01 -14.19
C ARG A 308 22.67 15.50 -12.82
N ASN A 309 23.47 16.33 -12.16
CA ASN A 309 23.24 16.84 -10.81
C ASN A 309 23.32 18.36 -10.80
N ILE A 310 22.56 19.01 -11.69
CA ILE A 310 22.71 20.44 -11.96
C ILE A 310 22.48 21.32 -10.72
N PHE A 311 21.70 20.84 -9.77
CA PHE A 311 21.47 21.53 -8.49
C PHE A 311 22.79 21.77 -7.71
N ILE A 312 23.85 20.99 -7.93
CA ILE A 312 25.14 21.27 -7.29
C ILE A 312 25.69 22.61 -7.79
N LEU A 313 25.53 22.92 -9.08
CA LEU A 313 25.94 24.21 -9.63
C LEU A 313 25.07 25.36 -9.09
N THR A 314 23.82 25.10 -8.70
CA THR A 314 22.97 26.14 -8.10
C THR A 314 23.51 26.59 -6.75
N MET A 315 24.26 25.74 -6.01
CA MET A 315 24.93 26.09 -4.74
C MET A 315 26.06 27.13 -4.91
N VAL A 316 26.51 27.39 -6.14
CA VAL A 316 27.45 28.48 -6.42
C VAL A 316 26.74 29.84 -6.33
N PHE A 317 25.45 29.89 -6.65
CA PHE A 317 24.68 31.12 -6.77
C PHE A 317 23.85 31.39 -5.52
N ALA A 318 23.72 32.67 -5.16
CA ALA A 318 22.83 33.10 -4.07
C ALA A 318 21.34 33.07 -4.47
N ARG A 319 21.04 32.77 -5.74
CA ARG A 319 19.69 32.80 -6.33
C ARG A 319 19.42 31.53 -7.13
N PRO A 320 18.15 31.09 -7.25
CA PRO A 320 17.81 29.96 -8.09
C PRO A 320 18.13 30.21 -9.56
N VAL A 321 18.86 29.29 -10.17
CA VAL A 321 19.19 29.29 -11.60
C VAL A 321 18.68 28.00 -12.26
N ARG A 322 18.39 28.05 -13.56
CA ARG A 322 18.11 26.88 -14.39
C ARG A 322 19.20 26.71 -15.43
N LEU A 323 19.46 25.47 -15.83
CA LEU A 323 20.28 25.19 -17.00
C LEU A 323 19.56 25.60 -18.29
N LEU A 324 20.26 26.31 -19.17
CA LEU A 324 19.85 26.54 -20.55
C LEU A 324 20.46 25.49 -21.47
N HIS A 325 21.78 25.37 -21.44
CA HIS A 325 22.54 24.49 -22.32
C HIS A 325 23.78 23.95 -21.63
N ALA A 326 24.05 22.66 -21.81
CA ALA A 326 25.37 22.07 -21.68
C ALA A 326 26.12 22.22 -23.02
N GLN A 327 27.42 22.47 -23.00
CA GLN A 327 28.26 22.68 -24.20
C GLN A 327 27.70 23.78 -25.12
N PHE A 328 27.40 24.95 -24.57
CA PHE A 328 26.79 26.05 -25.32
C PHE A 328 27.81 26.70 -26.27
N HIS A 329 27.32 27.16 -27.42
CA HIS A 329 28.15 27.88 -28.39
C HIS A 329 28.09 29.39 -28.14
N ALA A 330 29.11 29.96 -27.52
CA ALA A 330 29.29 31.42 -27.46
C ALA A 330 29.46 32.02 -28.86
N ARG A 331 30.18 31.30 -29.73
CA ARG A 331 30.33 31.58 -31.16
C ARG A 331 30.21 30.27 -31.93
N GLY A 332 29.42 30.27 -33.01
CA GLY A 332 29.34 29.15 -33.95
C GLY A 332 30.68 28.89 -34.65
N GLY A 333 30.94 27.63 -35.01
CA GLY A 333 32.10 27.27 -35.81
C GLY A 333 31.94 27.65 -37.28
N GLY A 334 33.06 27.64 -38.01
CA GLY A 334 33.05 27.62 -39.48
C GLY A 334 32.45 26.32 -40.03
N LEU A 335 32.50 26.14 -41.36
CA LEU A 335 31.90 24.98 -42.03
C LEU A 335 32.47 23.62 -41.58
N ASP A 336 33.71 23.62 -41.09
CA ASP A 336 34.43 22.47 -40.53
C ASP A 336 34.38 22.41 -38.99
N GLY A 337 33.60 23.29 -38.37
CA GLY A 337 33.52 23.43 -36.91
C GLY A 337 34.68 24.23 -36.28
N THR A 338 35.68 24.64 -37.07
CA THR A 338 36.83 25.39 -36.52
C THR A 338 36.42 26.78 -36.05
N GLY A 339 37.10 27.25 -35.00
CA GLY A 339 36.82 28.56 -34.40
C GLY A 339 35.55 28.63 -33.54
N ALA A 340 34.82 27.52 -33.37
CA ALA A 340 33.72 27.44 -32.42
C ALA A 340 34.22 27.74 -31.00
N GLN A 341 33.46 28.53 -30.27
CA GLN A 341 33.74 28.80 -28.85
C GLN A 341 32.65 28.14 -28.03
N ILE A 342 33.01 27.00 -27.45
CA ILE A 342 32.10 26.15 -26.69
C ILE A 342 32.46 26.32 -25.21
N GLY A 343 31.45 26.58 -24.37
CA GLY A 343 31.60 26.60 -22.92
C GLY A 343 30.74 25.53 -22.26
N ASP A 344 31.11 25.15 -21.03
CA ASP A 344 30.55 23.94 -20.41
C ASP A 344 29.07 24.08 -20.06
N PHE A 345 28.68 25.13 -19.35
CA PHE A 345 27.28 25.36 -18.99
C PHE A 345 26.87 26.83 -19.13
N LEU A 346 25.69 27.05 -19.70
CA LEU A 346 24.99 28.32 -19.66
C LEU A 346 23.73 28.17 -18.79
N LEU A 347 23.63 28.99 -17.75
CA LEU A 347 22.50 29.04 -16.83
C LEU A 347 21.80 30.38 -16.89
N ALA A 348 20.55 30.44 -16.43
CA ALA A 348 19.78 31.67 -16.31
C ALA A 348 18.95 31.71 -15.03
N GLU A 349 18.83 32.91 -14.46
CA GLU A 349 17.87 33.21 -13.39
C GLU A 349 16.48 33.53 -13.97
N LYS A 350 15.49 33.68 -13.09
CA LYS A 350 14.23 34.34 -13.46
C LYS A 350 14.49 35.84 -13.57
N GLY A 351 14.74 36.32 -14.78
CA GLY A 351 15.04 37.72 -15.09
C GLY A 351 16.15 37.83 -16.13
N PHE A 352 16.87 38.96 -16.12
CA PHE A 352 17.89 39.24 -17.11
C PHE A 352 19.20 38.46 -16.94
N ALA A 353 19.50 37.99 -15.72
CA ALA A 353 20.80 37.45 -15.36
C ALA A 353 21.04 36.04 -15.91
N MET A 354 22.25 35.83 -16.42
CA MET A 354 22.76 34.55 -16.89
C MET A 354 24.10 34.24 -16.22
N ALA A 355 24.50 32.97 -16.28
CA ALA A 355 25.81 32.56 -15.83
C ALA A 355 26.48 31.60 -16.82
N ILE A 356 27.76 31.84 -17.09
CA ILE A 356 28.63 30.91 -17.81
C ILE A 356 29.48 30.19 -16.77
N VAL A 357 29.43 28.87 -16.75
CA VAL A 357 30.25 28.03 -15.88
C VAL A 357 31.25 27.27 -16.74
N GLU A 358 32.52 27.39 -16.38
CA GLU A 358 33.65 26.65 -16.94
C GLU A 358 34.20 25.71 -15.86
N ILE A 359 34.38 24.43 -16.17
CA ILE A 359 34.86 23.41 -15.23
C ILE A 359 36.23 22.89 -15.69
N LYS A 360 37.19 22.91 -14.76
CA LYS A 360 38.46 22.19 -14.86
C LYS A 360 38.47 21.00 -13.90
N ARG A 361 39.59 20.29 -13.77
CA ARG A 361 39.68 19.10 -12.92
C ARG A 361 39.94 19.50 -11.47
N PRO A 362 39.56 18.67 -10.49
CA PRO A 362 39.98 18.84 -9.10
C PRO A 362 41.51 18.81 -8.94
N SER A 363 42.20 18.10 -9.83
CA SER A 363 43.67 18.01 -9.86
C SER A 363 44.34 19.20 -10.56
N SER A 364 43.58 20.14 -11.13
CA SER A 364 44.15 21.31 -11.81
C SER A 364 44.83 22.22 -10.77
N PRO A 365 46.10 22.60 -10.98
CA PRO A 365 46.79 23.53 -10.09
C PRO A 365 46.11 24.90 -10.11
N LEU A 366 45.91 25.48 -8.91
CA LEU A 366 45.33 26.81 -8.75
C LEU A 366 46.39 27.91 -8.73
N LEU A 367 47.52 27.61 -8.12
CA LEU A 367 48.64 28.51 -7.93
C LEU A 367 49.93 27.79 -8.31
N ARG A 368 50.94 28.57 -8.68
CA ARG A 368 52.28 28.03 -8.93
C ARG A 368 52.83 27.37 -7.67
N GLU A 369 53.62 26.33 -7.87
CA GLU A 369 54.28 25.63 -6.75
C GLU A 369 55.29 26.51 -6.03
N LYS A 370 56.00 27.38 -6.76
CA LYS A 370 57.02 28.29 -6.21
C LYS A 370 56.44 29.68 -6.02
N ALA A 371 56.68 30.24 -4.83
CA ALA A 371 56.36 31.62 -4.53
C ALA A 371 57.11 32.60 -5.44
N TYR A 372 56.44 33.70 -5.76
CA TYR A 372 56.96 34.79 -6.55
C TYR A 372 57.87 35.69 -5.71
N ARG A 373 59.19 35.68 -6.00
CA ARG A 373 60.23 36.52 -5.37
C ARG A 373 60.36 36.39 -3.85
N ASN A 374 59.44 36.97 -3.07
CA ASN A 374 59.51 37.19 -1.63
C ASN A 374 58.97 36.04 -0.77
N ARG A 375 58.82 34.84 -1.35
CA ARG A 375 58.40 33.59 -0.67
C ARG A 375 56.98 33.55 -0.10
N GLU A 376 56.29 34.68 -0.06
CA GLU A 376 54.96 34.82 0.55
C GLU A 376 53.83 34.86 -0.47
N VAL A 377 54.10 35.38 -1.67
CA VAL A 377 53.07 35.57 -2.71
C VAL A 377 53.15 34.45 -3.73
N PHE A 378 52.03 33.81 -4.04
CA PHE A 378 51.94 32.79 -5.08
C PHE A 378 51.11 33.31 -6.25
N ALA A 379 51.66 33.25 -7.46
CA ALA A 379 50.94 33.62 -8.67
C ALA A 379 49.93 32.54 -9.05
N PRO A 380 48.79 32.89 -9.68
CA PRO A 380 47.89 31.90 -10.28
C PRO A 380 48.64 31.03 -11.28
N ASP A 381 48.24 29.76 -11.31
CA ASP A 381 48.74 28.82 -12.30
C ASP A 381 48.20 29.15 -13.70
N GLU A 382 48.86 28.63 -14.75
CA GLU A 382 48.41 28.79 -16.13
C GLU A 382 47.04 28.15 -16.37
N GLU A 383 46.73 27.05 -15.68
CA GLU A 383 45.42 26.38 -15.77
C GLU A 383 44.28 27.27 -15.23
N LEU A 384 44.46 27.85 -14.04
CA LEU A 384 43.46 28.73 -13.44
C LEU A 384 43.32 30.05 -14.22
N SER A 385 44.44 30.69 -14.55
CA SER A 385 44.42 31.96 -15.32
C SER A 385 43.89 31.75 -16.75
N GLY A 386 44.18 30.60 -17.36
CA GLY A 386 43.62 30.17 -18.64
C GLY A 386 42.11 30.00 -18.57
N ALA A 387 41.58 29.30 -17.53
CA ALA A 387 40.14 29.14 -17.33
C ALA A 387 39.40 30.47 -17.14
N VAL A 388 39.97 31.39 -16.35
CA VAL A 388 39.44 32.75 -16.16
C VAL A 388 39.41 33.51 -17.49
N SER A 389 40.49 33.43 -18.28
CA SER A 389 40.55 34.08 -19.59
C SER A 389 39.55 33.48 -20.57
N GLN A 390 39.39 32.15 -20.54
CA GLN A 390 38.48 31.40 -21.40
C GLN A 390 37.02 31.79 -21.14
N VAL A 391 36.58 31.82 -19.88
CA VAL A 391 35.19 32.16 -19.54
C VAL A 391 34.84 33.61 -19.87
N LEU A 392 35.78 34.54 -19.67
CA LEU A 392 35.60 35.95 -20.06
C LEU A 392 35.56 36.12 -21.59
N TYR A 393 36.37 35.34 -22.32
CA TYR A 393 36.33 35.36 -23.78
C TYR A 393 35.00 34.78 -24.31
N GLN A 394 34.50 33.69 -23.72
CA GLN A 394 33.18 33.14 -24.01
C GLN A 394 32.08 34.17 -23.75
N GLN A 395 32.11 34.87 -22.62
CA GLN A 395 31.19 35.96 -22.31
C GLN A 395 31.22 37.07 -23.37
N SER A 396 32.41 37.56 -23.73
CA SER A 396 32.58 38.58 -24.77
C SER A 396 32.00 38.13 -26.10
N LYS A 397 32.28 36.89 -26.51
CA LYS A 397 31.76 36.34 -27.78
C LYS A 397 30.26 36.13 -27.75
N PHE A 398 29.72 35.71 -26.62
CA PHE A 398 28.28 35.60 -26.45
C PHE A 398 27.59 36.98 -26.56
N HIS A 399 28.20 38.01 -25.97
CA HIS A 399 27.72 39.40 -26.05
C HIS A 399 27.78 39.94 -27.50
N GLU A 400 28.91 39.78 -28.20
CA GLU A 400 29.06 40.18 -29.61
C GLU A 400 28.00 39.52 -30.53
N ASN A 401 27.65 38.26 -30.25
CA ASN A 401 26.70 37.49 -31.05
C ASN A 401 25.26 37.51 -30.49
N TRP A 402 24.95 38.43 -29.57
CA TRP A 402 23.68 38.44 -28.85
C TRP A 402 22.45 38.53 -29.76
N LEU A 403 22.49 39.32 -30.83
CA LEU A 403 21.36 39.46 -31.76
C LEU A 403 20.95 38.13 -32.40
N PHE A 404 21.92 37.24 -32.63
CA PHE A 404 21.66 35.88 -33.10
C PHE A 404 21.03 35.03 -31.99
N HIS A 405 21.61 35.07 -30.78
CA HIS A 405 21.17 34.26 -29.65
C HIS A 405 19.79 34.64 -29.10
N GLN A 406 19.45 35.94 -29.04
CA GLN A 406 18.18 36.44 -28.49
C GLN A 406 16.94 35.98 -29.28
N SER A 407 17.14 35.51 -30.52
CA SER A 407 16.06 34.92 -31.31
C SER A 407 15.52 33.62 -30.69
N ARG A 408 16.28 32.99 -29.79
CA ARG A 408 15.86 31.78 -29.07
C ARG A 408 14.85 32.11 -27.98
N PRO A 409 13.69 31.41 -27.91
CA PRO A 409 12.66 31.66 -26.90
C PRO A 409 13.16 31.67 -25.46
N GLU A 410 14.07 30.76 -25.10
CA GLU A 410 14.63 30.64 -23.75
C GLU A 410 15.53 31.80 -23.31
N LEU A 411 15.96 32.66 -24.24
CA LEU A 411 16.85 33.81 -23.99
C LEU A 411 16.13 35.15 -24.13
N GLN A 412 14.84 35.18 -24.48
CA GLN A 412 14.09 36.42 -24.73
C GLN A 412 14.08 37.39 -23.55
N ASN A 413 14.07 36.85 -22.33
CA ASN A 413 14.07 37.61 -21.09
C ASN A 413 15.46 37.78 -20.48
N SER A 414 16.53 37.34 -21.15
CA SER A 414 17.91 37.48 -20.69
C SER A 414 18.58 38.70 -21.30
N ARG A 415 19.67 39.18 -20.68
CA ARG A 415 20.46 40.31 -21.18
C ARG A 415 21.95 39.96 -21.14
N PRO A 416 22.71 40.22 -22.22
CA PRO A 416 24.12 39.84 -22.29
C PRO A 416 25.00 40.72 -21.40
N GLU A 417 24.50 41.86 -20.91
CA GLU A 417 25.16 42.70 -19.91
C GLU A 417 25.11 42.09 -18.51
N ALA A 418 24.17 41.17 -18.26
CA ALA A 418 23.93 40.55 -16.97
C ALA A 418 24.47 39.11 -16.91
N ILE A 419 25.64 38.85 -17.53
CA ILE A 419 26.30 37.54 -17.47
C ILE A 419 27.34 37.54 -16.35
N LYS A 420 27.23 36.60 -15.40
CA LYS A 420 28.28 36.29 -14.43
C LYS A 420 29.10 35.10 -14.93
N CYS A 421 30.42 35.15 -14.77
CA CYS A 421 31.27 34.00 -15.07
C CYS A 421 31.60 33.22 -13.80
N VAL A 422 31.71 31.91 -13.92
CA VAL A 422 32.08 30.99 -12.84
C VAL A 422 33.15 30.04 -13.36
N VAL A 423 34.20 29.86 -12.58
CA VAL A 423 35.24 28.84 -12.79
C VAL A 423 35.21 27.89 -11.61
N ILE A 424 35.02 26.60 -11.91
CA ILE A 424 35.15 25.52 -10.93
C ILE A 424 36.45 24.78 -11.23
N SER A 425 37.43 24.89 -10.33
CA SER A 425 38.77 24.33 -10.57
C SER A 425 39.45 23.96 -9.25
N GLY A 426 40.26 22.90 -9.30
CA GLY A 426 41.18 22.55 -8.22
C GLY A 426 40.53 22.20 -6.88
N VAL A 427 41.39 22.08 -5.88
CA VAL A 427 41.03 21.97 -4.46
C VAL A 427 41.76 23.03 -3.66
N LEU A 428 41.21 23.47 -2.53
CA LEU A 428 41.84 24.51 -1.71
C LEU A 428 43.29 24.09 -1.33
N PRO A 429 44.27 25.00 -1.46
CA PRO A 429 45.61 24.75 -0.98
C PRO A 429 45.61 24.47 0.53
N THR A 430 46.47 23.53 0.94
CA THR A 430 46.74 23.24 2.36
C THR A 430 47.71 24.26 2.96
N ASN A 431 48.58 24.86 2.14
CA ASN A 431 49.49 25.92 2.55
C ASN A 431 48.73 27.25 2.72
N GLU A 432 48.91 27.88 3.88
CA GLU A 432 48.19 29.11 4.26
C GLU A 432 48.50 30.29 3.33
N MET A 433 49.76 30.49 2.95
CA MET A 433 50.18 31.58 2.06
C MET A 433 49.63 31.41 0.63
N GLN A 434 49.58 30.17 0.15
CA GLN A 434 48.89 29.85 -1.09
C GLN A 434 47.40 30.14 -0.97
N ARG A 435 46.73 29.68 0.09
CA ARG A 435 45.31 29.97 0.32
C ARG A 435 45.04 31.47 0.34
N GLN A 436 45.85 32.25 1.05
CA GLN A 436 45.73 33.71 1.08
C GLN A 436 45.93 34.33 -0.32
N SER A 437 46.91 33.84 -1.09
CA SER A 437 47.14 34.31 -2.47
C SER A 437 45.95 33.99 -3.39
N LEU A 438 45.32 32.83 -3.23
CA LEU A 438 44.09 32.45 -3.95
C LEU A 438 42.94 33.38 -3.57
N GLU A 439 42.74 33.68 -2.28
CA GLU A 439 41.71 34.61 -1.82
C GLU A 439 41.87 36.00 -2.43
N VAL A 440 43.11 36.53 -2.42
CA VAL A 440 43.40 37.83 -3.02
C VAL A 440 43.12 37.81 -4.52
N PHE A 441 43.55 36.75 -5.23
CA PHE A 441 43.33 36.63 -6.67
C PHE A 441 41.84 36.55 -7.02
N ARG A 442 41.08 35.65 -6.39
CA ARG A 442 39.65 35.48 -6.72
C ARG A 442 38.82 36.71 -6.38
N ASN A 443 39.12 37.41 -5.28
CA ASN A 443 38.46 38.66 -4.93
C ASN A 443 38.81 39.82 -5.88
N ALA A 444 39.95 39.76 -6.58
CA ALA A 444 40.29 40.72 -7.62
C ALA A 444 39.51 40.48 -8.93
N CYS A 445 39.05 39.25 -9.19
CA CYS A 445 38.27 38.85 -10.36
C CYS A 445 36.79 39.30 -10.26
N LYS A 446 36.51 40.60 -10.42
CA LYS A 446 35.17 41.18 -10.22
C LYS A 446 34.01 40.49 -10.95
N ASN A 447 34.26 39.95 -12.14
CA ASN A 447 33.24 39.34 -13.00
C ASN A 447 33.29 37.80 -13.03
N VAL A 448 34.25 37.20 -12.31
CA VAL A 448 34.48 35.74 -12.33
C VAL A 448 34.49 35.22 -10.90
N GLU A 449 33.49 34.40 -10.56
CA GLU A 449 33.50 33.61 -9.34
C GLU A 449 34.47 32.43 -9.52
N ILE A 450 35.39 32.23 -8.58
CA ILE A 450 36.29 31.07 -8.58
C ILE A 450 35.97 30.24 -7.35
N ILE A 451 35.54 29.00 -7.58
CA ILE A 451 35.19 28.05 -6.52
C ILE A 451 35.91 26.72 -6.74
N THR A 452 36.34 26.10 -5.64
CA THR A 452 37.01 24.79 -5.67
C THR A 452 36.02 23.64 -5.51
N PHE A 453 36.44 22.43 -5.87
CA PHE A 453 35.58 21.25 -5.74
C PHE A 453 35.28 20.90 -4.28
N ASP A 454 36.24 21.06 -3.38
CA ASP A 454 36.06 20.82 -1.94
C ASP A 454 35.19 21.90 -1.28
N GLU A 455 35.25 23.16 -1.73
CA GLU A 455 34.29 24.18 -1.30
C GLU A 455 32.86 23.82 -1.71
N LEU A 456 32.64 23.35 -2.94
CA LEU A 456 31.32 22.88 -3.40
C LEU A 456 30.84 21.68 -2.59
N LEU A 457 31.71 20.71 -2.33
CA LEU A 457 31.42 19.58 -1.46
C LEU A 457 31.03 20.05 -0.05
N GLY A 458 31.78 21.00 0.53
CA GLY A 458 31.46 21.58 1.84
C GLY A 458 30.09 22.25 1.88
N LYS A 459 29.67 22.92 0.79
CA LYS A 459 28.31 23.46 0.68
C LYS A 459 27.24 22.36 0.67
N LEU A 460 27.49 21.23 0.00
CA LEU A 460 26.58 20.08 -0.01
C LEU A 460 26.48 19.43 1.38
N GLN A 461 27.62 19.25 2.05
CA GLN A 461 27.67 18.71 3.42
C GLN A 461 26.95 19.63 4.42
N LEU A 462 27.09 20.95 4.27
CA LEU A 462 26.36 21.92 5.08
C LEU A 462 24.84 21.82 4.83
N LEU A 463 24.42 21.70 3.57
CA LEU A 463 23.02 21.48 3.22
C LEU A 463 22.47 20.19 3.86
N LEU A 464 23.22 19.08 3.77
CA LEU A 464 22.82 17.81 4.39
C LEU A 464 22.67 17.94 5.91
N LYS A 465 23.57 18.67 6.56
CA LYS A 465 23.49 18.95 8.00
C LYS A 465 22.21 19.70 8.37
N HIS A 466 21.78 20.65 7.54
CA HIS A 466 20.53 21.39 7.76
C HIS A 466 19.27 20.56 7.50
N LEU A 467 19.33 19.59 6.57
CA LEU A 467 18.23 18.68 6.29
C LEU A 467 18.13 17.53 7.30
N THR A 468 19.15 17.32 8.13
CA THR A 468 19.16 16.27 9.15
C THR A 468 18.43 16.76 10.41
N PRO A 469 17.38 16.07 10.89
CA PRO A 469 16.67 16.47 12.10
C PRO A 469 17.63 16.55 13.29
N HIS A 470 17.64 17.68 14.00
CA HIS A 470 18.32 17.75 15.29
C HIS A 470 17.55 16.89 16.29
N ALA A 471 18.23 15.92 16.92
CA ALA A 471 17.67 15.26 18.09
C ALA A 471 17.29 16.34 19.12
N PRO A 472 16.10 16.29 19.73
CA PRO A 472 15.76 17.25 20.77
C PRO A 472 16.83 17.19 21.86
N PRO A 473 17.27 18.36 22.39
CA PRO A 473 18.24 18.37 23.47
C PRO A 473 17.69 17.51 24.61
N GLN A 474 18.49 16.55 25.06
CA GLN A 474 18.16 15.77 26.25
C GLN A 474 18.00 16.76 27.40
N LEU A 475 16.77 16.95 27.87
CA LEU A 475 16.47 17.64 29.11
C LEU A 475 17.15 16.85 30.23
N THR A 476 18.33 17.29 30.62
CA THR A 476 18.88 16.96 31.93
C THR A 476 17.98 17.64 32.94
N THR A 477 17.14 16.85 33.61
CA THR A 477 16.43 17.31 34.80
C THR A 477 17.47 17.73 35.83
N PRO A 478 17.48 18.99 36.31
CA PRO A 478 18.28 19.35 37.47
C PRO A 478 17.75 18.53 38.66
N GLU A 479 18.58 17.68 39.25
CA GLU A 479 18.41 17.25 40.63
C GLU A 479 18.66 18.50 41.49
N ASP A 480 17.60 19.20 41.88
CA ASP A 480 17.50 19.94 43.14
C ASP A 480 16.20 20.75 43.12
N ASP A 481 15.13 20.13 43.62
CA ASP A 481 14.02 20.84 44.25
C ASP A 481 13.51 19.94 45.38
N VAL A 482 14.18 20.03 46.53
CA VAL A 482 13.65 19.55 47.81
C VAL A 482 12.86 20.70 48.43
N PRO A 483 11.53 20.60 48.57
CA PRO A 483 10.73 21.68 49.14
C PRO A 483 10.84 21.70 50.67
N PHE A 484 10.98 22.89 51.23
CA PHE A 484 10.69 23.20 52.64
C PHE A 484 9.19 23.14 52.93
#